data_AF-A0A2A6BUW6-F1
#
_entry.id   AF-A0A2A6BUW6-F1
#
_cell.length_a   1.000
_cell.length_b   1.000
_cell.length_c   1.000
_cell.angle_alpha   90.00
_cell.angle_beta   90.00
_cell.angle_gamma   90.00
#
_symmetry.space_group_name_H-M   'P 1'
#
loop_
_entity.id
_entity.type
_entity.pdbx_description
1 polymer ?
#
loop_
_entity_poly.entity_id
_entity_poly.type
_entity_poly.pdbx_seq_one_letter_code
_entity_poly.pdbx_strand_id
1 'polypeptide(L)'
;MRLLLFFFAVAAASDVSRMRSLLVRQLKQVLQKRGDSFKRVFDEKMKDYKFGVEATIDEVELFRVNEEKPQTVEISFNITSLFQNPFLQWDPNVIDNITEVELDSTLLFVPRIDGCRRTLRVQAVVGKRSRVSFEGLVRTPMQIWTSSNCKLSFGAKPHDSHSCLVCLSTDNVDFFDVVPEGDLRVRSSSNDWEASGIADIWAEGFMKDQNDGRNRKIAVKLPFSRAHRGLTHAELVVLSIVTAVLVQFLYSNRMLSLAAGVLITIGANYRADCYFFWWKTMSMIWLCILISNASAFAIQRDDALRKYLQSAAKEGGVEYMKVSGFHVRGAVQRIDVTDVVEFEAANKMPPYINAAITLTFSIVIVFFTIFRNLSYYYTTQFRNQCAKLLAVLVGVVVIYNVTKKIISLWKNEERKEYAEQRLLWVVKEE
;
A
#
# COMPACT_ATOMS: atom_id res chain seq x y z
N MET A 1 -62.52 -41.66 -6.84
CA MET A 1 -61.57 -42.47 -7.63
C MET A 1 -60.23 -41.76 -7.89
N ARG A 2 -60.17 -40.48 -8.31
CA ARG A 2 -58.90 -39.75 -8.52
C ARG A 2 -58.05 -39.54 -7.26
N LEU A 3 -58.66 -39.41 -6.08
CA LEU A 3 -57.95 -39.28 -4.80
C LEU A 3 -57.22 -40.58 -4.40
N LEU A 4 -57.84 -41.74 -4.65
CA LEU A 4 -57.28 -43.07 -4.34
C LEU A 4 -56.07 -43.41 -5.23
N LEU A 5 -56.09 -43.04 -6.51
CA LEU A 5 -54.92 -43.19 -7.40
C LEU A 5 -53.74 -42.31 -6.97
N PHE A 6 -54.00 -41.15 -6.35
CA PHE A 6 -52.95 -40.30 -5.79
C PHE A 6 -52.31 -40.93 -4.55
N PHE A 7 -53.10 -41.52 -3.64
CA PHE A 7 -52.56 -42.22 -2.47
C PHE A 7 -51.77 -43.49 -2.82
N PHE A 8 -52.19 -44.26 -3.83
CA PHE A 8 -51.42 -45.41 -4.31
C PHE A 8 -50.12 -45.00 -5.02
N ALA A 9 -50.13 -43.90 -5.78
CA ALA A 9 -48.91 -43.36 -6.39
C ALA A 9 -47.93 -42.81 -5.32
N VAL A 10 -48.44 -42.15 -4.27
CA VAL A 10 -47.62 -41.65 -3.16
C VAL A 10 -47.10 -42.78 -2.29
N ALA A 11 -47.89 -43.83 -2.04
CA ALA A 11 -47.46 -45.01 -1.30
C ALA A 11 -46.38 -45.80 -2.07
N ALA A 12 -46.57 -46.03 -3.37
CA ALA A 12 -45.57 -46.67 -4.23
C ALA A 12 -44.29 -45.83 -4.36
N ALA A 13 -44.40 -44.50 -4.46
CA ALA A 13 -43.24 -43.61 -4.44
C ALA A 13 -42.50 -43.62 -3.09
N SER A 14 -43.22 -43.78 -1.98
CA SER A 14 -42.62 -43.87 -0.63
C SER A 14 -41.83 -45.17 -0.42
N ASP A 15 -42.29 -46.28 -0.99
CA ASP A 15 -41.59 -47.56 -0.93
C ASP A 15 -40.36 -47.59 -1.85
N VAL A 16 -40.44 -46.99 -3.04
CA VAL A 16 -39.29 -46.85 -3.94
C VAL A 16 -38.20 -45.97 -3.31
N SER A 17 -38.57 -44.85 -2.66
CA SER A 17 -37.60 -44.01 -1.95
C SER A 17 -36.94 -44.73 -0.77
N ARG A 18 -37.68 -45.56 -0.03
CA ARG A 18 -37.13 -46.36 1.07
C ARG A 18 -36.20 -47.46 0.56
N MET A 19 -36.60 -48.20 -0.47
CA MET A 19 -35.77 -49.23 -1.09
C MET A 19 -34.47 -48.63 -1.65
N ARG A 20 -34.55 -47.50 -2.36
CA ARG A 20 -33.37 -46.79 -2.87
C ARG A 20 -32.43 -46.37 -1.74
N SER A 21 -32.97 -45.86 -0.63
CA SER A 21 -32.15 -45.49 0.53
C SER A 21 -31.45 -46.70 1.18
N LEU A 22 -32.10 -47.87 1.19
CA LEU A 22 -31.54 -49.13 1.69
C LEU A 22 -30.45 -49.66 0.76
N LEU A 23 -30.67 -49.63 -0.56
CA LEU A 23 -29.68 -50.04 -1.56
C LEU A 23 -28.44 -49.14 -1.50
N VAL A 24 -28.61 -47.81 -1.40
CA VAL A 24 -27.49 -46.89 -1.20
C VAL A 24 -26.73 -47.21 0.09
N ARG A 25 -27.42 -47.53 1.19
CA ARG A 25 -26.77 -47.91 2.45
C ARG A 25 -26.01 -49.23 2.33
N GLN A 26 -26.58 -50.24 1.67
CA GLN A 26 -25.92 -51.52 1.43
C GLN A 26 -24.70 -51.35 0.52
N LEU A 27 -24.82 -50.57 -0.56
CA LEU A 27 -23.72 -50.24 -1.44
C LEU A 27 -22.60 -49.53 -0.67
N LYS A 28 -22.95 -48.52 0.16
CA LYS A 28 -21.98 -47.87 1.04
C LYS A 28 -21.31 -48.87 1.97
N GLN A 29 -22.06 -49.75 2.64
CA GLN A 29 -21.47 -50.77 3.52
C GLN A 29 -20.56 -51.75 2.78
N VAL A 30 -20.92 -52.18 1.56
CA VAL A 30 -20.10 -53.05 0.73
C VAL A 30 -18.83 -52.32 0.30
N LEU A 31 -18.93 -51.08 -0.15
CA LEU A 31 -17.78 -50.24 -0.54
C LEU A 31 -16.91 -49.89 0.66
N GLN A 32 -17.48 -49.69 1.85
CA GLN A 32 -16.74 -49.47 3.10
C GLN A 32 -16.02 -50.73 3.55
N LYS A 33 -16.71 -51.88 3.58
CA LYS A 33 -16.10 -53.16 3.95
C LYS A 33 -15.01 -53.55 2.95
N ARG A 34 -15.25 -53.32 1.66
CA ARG A 34 -14.22 -53.43 0.63
C ARG A 34 -13.11 -52.43 0.93
N GLY A 35 -13.39 -51.17 1.20
CA GLY A 35 -12.42 -50.13 1.58
C GLY A 35 -11.53 -50.52 2.75
N ASP A 36 -12.05 -51.11 3.83
CA ASP A 36 -11.27 -51.52 5.01
C ASP A 36 -10.41 -52.75 4.76
N SER A 37 -10.95 -53.73 4.04
CA SER A 37 -10.16 -54.87 3.54
C SER A 37 -9.13 -54.41 2.51
N PHE A 38 -9.51 -53.43 1.71
CA PHE A 38 -8.71 -52.89 0.63
C PHE A 38 -7.58 -52.08 1.22
N LYS A 39 -7.77 -51.16 2.16
CA LYS A 39 -6.71 -50.39 2.82
C LYS A 39 -5.55 -51.27 3.30
N ARG A 40 -5.83 -52.43 3.88
CA ARG A 40 -4.80 -53.42 4.26
C ARG A 40 -4.12 -54.08 3.07
N VAL A 41 -4.88 -54.49 2.05
CA VAL A 41 -4.33 -55.05 0.79
C VAL A 41 -3.66 -53.97 -0.07
N PHE A 42 -4.03 -52.71 0.12
CA PHE A 42 -3.64 -51.52 -0.62
C PHE A 42 -2.21 -51.14 -0.24
N ASP A 43 -1.91 -51.09 1.05
CA ASP A 43 -0.57 -50.83 1.56
C ASP A 43 0.47 -51.85 1.07
N GLU A 44 0.02 -53.05 0.68
CA GLU A 44 0.87 -54.11 0.12
C GLU A 44 0.91 -54.12 -1.41
N LYS A 45 -0.24 -54.03 -2.10
CA LYS A 45 -0.34 -54.22 -3.56
C LYS A 45 -0.30 -52.94 -4.39
N MET A 46 -0.65 -51.78 -3.82
CA MET A 46 -0.68 -50.50 -4.54
C MET A 46 0.59 -49.68 -4.39
N LYS A 47 1.61 -50.18 -3.67
CA LYS A 47 2.94 -49.54 -3.64
C LYS A 47 3.56 -49.40 -5.04
N ASP A 48 3.26 -50.35 -5.92
CA ASP A 48 3.77 -50.37 -7.29
C ASP A 48 2.78 -49.80 -8.31
N TYR A 49 1.52 -49.62 -7.92
CA TYR A 49 0.50 -49.10 -8.82
C TYR A 49 0.56 -47.58 -8.82
N LYS A 50 0.82 -47.02 -9.99
CA LYS A 50 0.87 -45.58 -10.20
C LYS A 50 -0.46 -45.13 -10.79
N PHE A 51 -1.04 -44.09 -10.19
CA PHE A 51 -2.27 -43.46 -10.69
C PHE A 51 -1.93 -42.13 -11.34
N GLY A 52 -2.73 -41.74 -12.32
CA GLY A 52 -2.82 -40.35 -12.75
C GLY A 52 -3.58 -39.54 -11.71
N VAL A 53 -3.03 -38.40 -11.31
CA VAL A 53 -3.70 -37.45 -10.43
C VAL A 53 -3.85 -36.13 -11.15
N GLU A 54 -5.10 -35.76 -11.39
CA GLU A 54 -5.47 -34.43 -11.82
C GLU A 54 -5.93 -33.65 -10.58
N ALA A 55 -5.58 -32.38 -10.50
CA ALA A 55 -6.01 -31.53 -9.41
C ALA A 55 -6.50 -30.20 -9.97
N THR A 56 -7.60 -29.72 -9.41
CA THR A 56 -8.17 -28.43 -9.77
C THR A 56 -7.95 -27.48 -8.61
N ILE A 57 -7.32 -26.31 -8.85
CA ILE A 57 -7.19 -25.30 -7.80
C ILE A 57 -8.37 -24.35 -7.92
N ASP A 58 -9.20 -24.34 -6.88
CA ASP A 58 -10.43 -23.55 -6.82
C ASP A 58 -10.13 -22.16 -6.26
N GLU A 59 -9.23 -22.08 -5.28
CA GLU A 59 -8.87 -20.85 -4.58
C GLU A 59 -7.44 -20.89 -4.03
N VAL A 60 -6.74 -19.76 -4.14
CA VAL A 60 -5.43 -19.53 -3.52
C VAL A 60 -5.53 -18.35 -2.58
N GLU A 61 -5.07 -18.55 -1.35
CA GLU A 61 -5.16 -17.53 -0.31
C GLU A 61 -3.79 -17.24 0.29
N LEU A 62 -3.36 -15.98 0.22
CA LEU A 62 -2.19 -15.49 0.93
C LEU A 62 -2.57 -15.22 2.40
N PHE A 63 -2.05 -16.05 3.31
CA PHE A 63 -2.32 -15.93 4.74
C PHE A 63 -1.35 -14.96 5.42
N ARG A 64 -0.05 -15.15 5.20
CA ARG A 64 0.98 -14.40 5.92
C ARG A 64 2.24 -14.25 5.10
N VAL A 65 2.91 -13.12 5.26
CA VAL A 65 4.26 -12.87 4.74
C VAL A 65 5.14 -12.54 5.93
N ASN A 66 6.19 -13.33 6.17
CA ASN A 66 7.20 -13.06 7.17
C ASN A 66 8.37 -12.29 6.53
N GLU A 67 8.53 -11.02 6.89
CA GLU A 67 9.64 -10.19 6.40
C GLU A 67 10.97 -10.48 7.12
N GLU A 68 10.91 -11.10 8.30
CA GLU A 68 12.09 -11.46 9.10
C GLU A 68 12.81 -12.68 8.52
N LYS A 69 14.06 -12.93 8.92
CA LYS A 69 14.82 -14.09 8.43
C LYS A 69 14.45 -15.35 9.25
N PRO A 70 14.13 -16.49 8.61
CA PRO A 70 14.00 -16.69 7.16
C PRO A 70 12.73 -16.05 6.60
N GLN A 71 12.87 -15.41 5.44
CA GLN A 71 11.75 -14.79 4.75
C GLN A 71 10.84 -15.87 4.16
N THR A 72 9.61 -15.93 4.64
CA THR A 72 8.66 -16.98 4.28
C THR A 72 7.31 -16.41 3.88
N VAL A 73 6.61 -17.15 3.03
CA VAL A 73 5.20 -16.91 2.70
C VAL A 73 4.37 -18.10 3.09
N GLU A 74 3.22 -17.84 3.72
CA GLU A 74 2.24 -18.83 4.10
C GLU A 74 1.02 -18.69 3.19
N ILE A 75 0.72 -19.76 2.46
CA ILE A 75 -0.30 -19.79 1.41
C ILE A 75 -1.18 -21.03 1.62
N SER A 76 -2.49 -20.86 1.48
CA SER A 76 -3.45 -21.95 1.44
C SER A 76 -3.97 -22.17 0.03
N PHE A 77 -4.18 -23.43 -0.34
CA PHE A 77 -4.81 -23.85 -1.58
C PHE A 77 -6.07 -24.63 -1.24
N ASN A 78 -7.20 -24.28 -1.84
CA ASN A 78 -8.36 -25.15 -1.92
C ASN A 78 -8.27 -25.91 -3.24
N ILE A 79 -8.09 -27.22 -3.17
CA ILE A 79 -7.85 -28.09 -4.32
C ILE A 79 -8.89 -29.20 -4.34
N THR A 80 -9.41 -29.53 -5.52
CA THR A 80 -10.16 -30.77 -5.74
C THR A 80 -9.30 -31.74 -6.54
N SER A 81 -8.90 -32.85 -5.92
CA SER A 81 -8.15 -33.92 -6.59
C SER A 81 -9.09 -34.90 -7.27
N LEU A 82 -8.75 -35.29 -8.49
CA LEU A 82 -9.40 -36.28 -9.33
C LEU A 82 -8.40 -37.38 -9.67
N PHE A 83 -8.76 -38.63 -9.36
CA PHE A 83 -7.94 -39.77 -9.73
C PHE A 83 -8.80 -41.01 -9.98
N GLN A 84 -8.29 -41.89 -10.81
CA GLN A 84 -8.99 -43.09 -11.25
C GLN A 84 -8.63 -44.27 -10.35
N ASN A 85 -9.61 -44.89 -9.70
CA ASN A 85 -9.44 -46.09 -8.89
C ASN A 85 -10.24 -47.28 -9.46
N PRO A 86 -9.60 -48.22 -10.17
CA PRO A 86 -10.30 -49.32 -10.84
C PRO A 86 -11.00 -50.28 -9.86
N PHE A 87 -10.63 -50.28 -8.58
CA PHE A 87 -11.22 -51.17 -7.57
C PHE A 87 -12.53 -50.65 -6.99
N LEU A 88 -12.87 -49.39 -7.29
CA LEU A 88 -14.11 -48.75 -6.88
C LEU A 88 -15.16 -48.74 -8.00
N GLN A 89 -14.99 -49.56 -9.03
CA GLN A 89 -15.93 -49.69 -10.15
C GLN A 89 -17.15 -50.54 -9.79
N TRP A 90 -18.32 -50.17 -10.32
CA TRP A 90 -19.54 -50.99 -10.28
C TRP A 90 -20.40 -50.79 -11.53
N ASP A 91 -21.28 -51.75 -11.81
CA ASP A 91 -22.29 -51.62 -12.86
C ASP A 91 -23.52 -50.88 -12.30
N PRO A 92 -23.84 -49.67 -12.81
CA PRO A 92 -24.99 -48.90 -12.33
C PRO A 92 -26.33 -49.63 -12.59
N ASN A 93 -26.43 -50.46 -13.62
CA ASN A 93 -27.67 -51.19 -13.94
C ASN A 93 -28.03 -52.22 -12.87
N VAL A 94 -27.02 -52.74 -12.15
CA VAL A 94 -27.21 -53.70 -11.05
C VAL A 94 -27.64 -52.99 -9.76
N ILE A 95 -27.36 -51.69 -9.63
CA ILE A 95 -27.56 -50.92 -8.40
C ILE A 95 -28.45 -49.70 -8.65
N ASP A 96 -29.65 -49.93 -9.21
CA ASP A 96 -30.71 -48.93 -9.35
C ASP A 96 -30.25 -47.63 -10.06
N ASN A 97 -29.44 -47.78 -11.11
CA ASN A 97 -28.87 -46.68 -11.89
C ASN A 97 -28.11 -45.63 -11.06
N ILE A 98 -27.53 -46.04 -9.93
CA ILE A 98 -26.68 -45.18 -9.11
C ILE A 98 -25.32 -45.01 -9.80
N THR A 99 -25.03 -43.80 -10.26
CA THR A 99 -23.80 -43.46 -10.98
C THR A 99 -22.73 -42.78 -10.12
N GLU A 100 -23.09 -42.26 -8.95
CA GLU A 100 -22.17 -41.60 -8.03
C GLU A 100 -22.57 -41.87 -6.58
N VAL A 101 -21.57 -42.06 -5.72
CA VAL A 101 -21.76 -42.22 -4.27
C VAL A 101 -20.83 -41.32 -3.49
N GLU A 102 -21.32 -40.80 -2.37
CA GLU A 102 -20.53 -40.01 -1.42
C GLU A 102 -20.04 -40.92 -0.28
N LEU A 103 -18.73 -41.01 -0.14
CA LEU A 103 -18.02 -41.84 0.86
C LEU A 103 -17.19 -40.98 1.80
N ASP A 104 -16.91 -41.51 2.98
CA ASP A 104 -15.95 -40.91 3.91
C ASP A 104 -14.53 -41.05 3.33
N SER A 105 -13.82 -39.93 3.19
CA SER A 105 -12.49 -39.90 2.59
C SER A 105 -11.45 -40.68 3.39
N THR A 106 -11.66 -40.90 4.69
CA THR A 106 -10.75 -41.68 5.55
C THR A 106 -10.69 -43.16 5.19
N LEU A 107 -11.70 -43.64 4.46
CA LEU A 107 -11.84 -45.00 3.95
C LEU A 107 -11.28 -45.17 2.54
N LEU A 108 -10.93 -44.06 1.89
CA LEU A 108 -10.35 -44.04 0.56
C LEU A 108 -8.84 -43.83 0.68
N PHE A 109 -8.12 -44.38 -0.28
CA PHE A 109 -6.78 -43.88 -0.55
C PHE A 109 -6.89 -42.51 -1.20
N VAL A 110 -6.16 -41.52 -0.68
CA VAL A 110 -6.07 -40.18 -1.24
C VAL A 110 -4.58 -39.89 -1.48
N PRO A 111 -4.18 -39.47 -2.70
CA PRO A 111 -2.80 -39.13 -2.99
C PRO A 111 -2.26 -38.11 -1.98
N ARG A 112 -1.09 -38.41 -1.41
CA ARG A 112 -0.43 -37.49 -0.51
C ARG A 112 0.24 -36.38 -1.32
N ILE A 113 -0.06 -35.13 -0.98
CA ILE A 113 0.61 -33.96 -1.54
C ILE A 113 1.54 -33.38 -0.47
N ASP A 114 2.82 -33.30 -0.80
CA ASP A 114 3.90 -32.76 0.02
C ASP A 114 4.53 -31.53 -0.67
N GLY A 115 5.53 -30.95 -0.03
CA GLY A 115 6.28 -29.81 -0.55
C GLY A 115 7.62 -30.22 -1.14
N CYS A 116 8.06 -29.52 -2.18
CA CYS A 116 9.43 -29.65 -2.69
C CYS A 116 10.42 -28.93 -1.75
N ARG A 117 11.73 -29.00 -2.05
CA ARG A 117 12.82 -28.39 -1.25
C ARG A 117 12.63 -26.90 -0.90
N ARG A 118 11.88 -26.12 -1.71
CA ARG A 118 11.59 -24.70 -1.45
C ARG A 118 10.43 -24.47 -0.47
N THR A 119 9.55 -25.45 -0.35
CA THR A 119 8.38 -25.42 0.53
C THR A 119 8.75 -26.12 1.84
N LEU A 120 8.98 -25.32 2.87
CA LEU A 120 9.47 -25.76 4.18
C LEU A 120 8.49 -26.68 4.90
N ARG A 121 7.19 -26.36 4.80
CA ARG A 121 6.12 -27.09 5.47
C ARG A 121 4.93 -27.19 4.55
N VAL A 122 4.32 -28.37 4.52
CA VAL A 122 3.03 -28.64 3.89
C VAL A 122 2.15 -29.37 4.87
N GLN A 123 0.92 -28.88 5.02
CA GLN A 123 -0.12 -29.52 5.80
C GLN A 123 -1.36 -29.63 4.92
N ALA A 124 -1.63 -30.84 4.45
CA ALA A 124 -2.83 -31.14 3.68
C ALA A 124 -3.93 -31.66 4.61
N VAL A 125 -5.10 -31.02 4.54
CA VAL A 125 -6.32 -31.44 5.23
C VAL A 125 -7.29 -31.96 4.18
N VAL A 126 -7.47 -33.28 4.16
CA VAL A 126 -8.42 -33.93 3.26
C VAL A 126 -9.84 -33.69 3.75
N GLY A 127 -10.74 -33.29 2.86
CA GLY A 127 -12.15 -33.10 3.16
C GLY A 127 -12.79 -34.41 3.65
N LYS A 128 -13.75 -34.32 4.58
CA LYS A 128 -14.37 -35.51 5.20
C LYS A 128 -15.10 -36.43 4.22
N ARG A 129 -15.50 -35.89 3.06
CA ARG A 129 -16.30 -36.62 2.08
C ARG A 129 -15.69 -36.50 0.70
N SER A 130 -15.69 -37.62 0.00
CA SER A 130 -15.27 -37.74 -1.39
C SER A 130 -16.43 -38.30 -2.22
N ARG A 131 -16.51 -37.89 -3.48
CA ARG A 131 -17.47 -38.47 -4.43
C ARG A 131 -16.76 -39.49 -5.30
N VAL A 132 -17.38 -40.63 -5.48
CA VAL A 132 -16.86 -41.71 -6.32
C VAL A 132 -17.90 -42.02 -7.38
N SER A 133 -17.51 -42.00 -8.64
CA SER A 133 -18.37 -42.40 -9.76
C SER A 133 -18.34 -43.91 -9.98
N PHE A 134 -19.32 -44.44 -10.72
CA PHE A 134 -19.41 -45.87 -11.07
C PHE A 134 -18.21 -46.36 -11.89
N GLU A 135 -17.56 -45.45 -12.60
CA GLU A 135 -16.33 -45.72 -13.34
C GLU A 135 -15.11 -45.82 -12.43
N GLY A 136 -15.23 -45.52 -11.13
CA GLY A 136 -14.12 -45.52 -10.18
C GLY A 136 -13.35 -44.19 -10.11
N LEU A 137 -13.80 -43.14 -10.82
CA LEU A 137 -13.23 -41.80 -10.66
C LEU A 137 -13.58 -41.24 -9.29
N VAL A 138 -12.56 -40.89 -8.51
CA VAL A 138 -12.67 -40.32 -7.17
C VAL A 138 -12.40 -38.82 -7.23
N ARG A 139 -13.31 -38.04 -6.65
CA ARG A 139 -13.19 -36.59 -6.45
C ARG A 139 -13.09 -36.28 -4.96
N THR A 140 -11.96 -35.74 -4.55
CA THR A 140 -11.66 -35.46 -3.15
C THR A 140 -11.26 -33.99 -2.97
N PRO A 141 -12.09 -33.19 -2.29
CA PRO A 141 -11.70 -31.84 -1.91
C PRO A 141 -10.64 -31.88 -0.80
N MET A 142 -9.68 -30.97 -0.85
CA MET A 142 -8.60 -30.84 0.11
C MET A 142 -8.20 -29.38 0.28
N GLN A 143 -7.73 -29.04 1.48
CA GLN A 143 -7.13 -27.74 1.77
C GLN A 143 -5.66 -27.95 2.12
N ILE A 144 -4.76 -27.26 1.41
CA ILE A 144 -3.32 -27.41 1.57
C ILE A 144 -2.73 -26.12 2.09
N TRP A 145 -2.14 -26.18 3.28
CA TRP A 145 -1.40 -25.07 3.88
C TRP A 145 0.08 -25.26 3.64
N THR A 146 0.73 -24.21 3.13
CA THR A 146 2.15 -24.24 2.80
C THR A 146 2.89 -23.11 3.49
N SER A 147 4.13 -23.35 3.87
CA SER A 147 5.10 -22.32 4.25
C SER A 147 6.31 -22.46 3.33
N SER A 148 6.59 -21.45 2.51
CA SER A 148 7.64 -21.51 1.49
C SER A 148 8.67 -20.39 1.68
N ASN A 149 9.93 -20.70 1.45
CA ASN A 149 10.99 -19.69 1.42
C ASN A 149 10.76 -18.74 0.24
N CYS A 150 10.78 -17.43 0.50
CA CYS A 150 10.69 -16.44 -0.55
C CYS A 150 11.62 -15.27 -0.30
N LYS A 151 12.46 -14.96 -1.30
CA LYS A 151 13.39 -13.83 -1.22
C LYS A 151 12.64 -12.54 -1.55
N LEU A 152 12.38 -11.74 -0.53
CA LEU A 152 11.65 -10.47 -0.66
C LEU A 152 12.62 -9.31 -0.91
N SER A 153 12.29 -8.45 -1.88
CA SER A 153 13.05 -7.23 -2.20
C SER A 153 12.34 -5.98 -1.73
N PHE A 154 12.84 -5.35 -0.68
CA PHE A 154 12.21 -4.18 -0.06
C PHE A 154 12.68 -2.84 -0.64
N GLY A 155 13.31 -2.84 -1.83
CA GLY A 155 13.86 -1.63 -2.44
C GLY A 155 12.81 -0.58 -2.82
N ALA A 156 11.55 -0.99 -2.97
CA ALA A 156 10.44 -0.13 -3.39
C ALA A 156 9.36 0.05 -2.31
N LYS A 157 9.67 -0.17 -1.01
CA LYS A 157 8.68 0.09 0.06
C LYS A 157 8.15 1.53 -0.07
N PRO A 158 6.84 1.79 0.20
CA PRO A 158 5.81 0.83 0.58
C PRO A 158 5.12 0.16 -0.61
N HIS A 159 5.55 0.42 -1.85
CA HIS A 159 4.97 -0.10 -3.10
C HIS A 159 5.68 -1.38 -3.60
N ASP A 160 6.24 -2.16 -2.68
CA ASP A 160 6.96 -3.37 -3.04
C ASP A 160 6.00 -4.46 -3.53
N SER A 161 6.37 -5.05 -4.67
CA SER A 161 5.71 -6.17 -5.31
C SER A 161 6.69 -7.33 -5.33
N HIS A 162 6.19 -8.51 -4.97
CA HIS A 162 6.96 -9.74 -4.94
C HIS A 162 6.20 -10.83 -5.66
N SER A 163 6.93 -11.88 -6.01
CA SER A 163 6.33 -13.08 -6.54
C SER A 163 7.07 -14.29 -6.01
N CYS A 164 6.32 -15.17 -5.35
CA CYS A 164 6.88 -16.32 -4.66
C CYS A 164 6.41 -17.61 -5.31
N LEU A 165 7.32 -18.57 -5.40
CA LEU A 165 7.06 -19.89 -5.96
C LEU A 165 6.83 -20.88 -4.83
N VAL A 166 5.65 -21.48 -4.82
CA VAL A 166 5.31 -22.65 -4.00
C VAL A 166 5.45 -23.89 -4.87
N CYS A 167 6.09 -24.93 -4.37
CA CYS A 167 6.26 -26.18 -5.12
C CYS A 167 5.60 -27.32 -4.35
N LEU A 168 4.62 -27.92 -5.00
CA LEU A 168 3.89 -29.08 -4.51
C LEU A 168 4.41 -30.32 -5.24
N SER A 169 4.53 -31.42 -4.51
CA SER A 169 4.93 -32.70 -5.07
C SER A 169 4.01 -33.80 -4.57
N THR A 170 3.89 -34.86 -5.37
CA THR A 170 3.21 -36.08 -4.93
C THR A 170 4.04 -37.29 -5.36
N ASP A 171 4.01 -38.29 -4.49
CA ASP A 171 4.78 -39.52 -4.63
C ASP A 171 3.89 -40.63 -5.22
N ASN A 172 4.49 -41.59 -5.92
CA ASN A 172 3.82 -42.77 -6.46
C ASN A 172 2.67 -42.48 -7.45
N VAL A 173 2.80 -41.41 -8.24
CA VAL A 173 1.85 -41.10 -9.33
C VAL A 173 2.55 -41.18 -10.68
N ASP A 174 1.80 -41.54 -11.73
CA ASP A 174 2.31 -41.55 -13.10
C ASP A 174 2.47 -40.14 -13.64
N PHE A 175 1.46 -39.31 -13.40
CA PHE A 175 1.44 -37.89 -13.68
C PHE A 175 0.71 -37.15 -12.57
N PHE A 176 1.15 -35.92 -12.32
CA PHE A 176 0.46 -34.97 -11.46
C PHE A 176 0.24 -33.74 -12.33
N ASP A 177 -1.02 -33.49 -12.68
CA ASP A 177 -1.41 -32.31 -13.43
C ASP A 177 -2.30 -31.43 -12.56
N VAL A 178 -2.10 -30.12 -12.64
CA VAL A 178 -2.92 -29.14 -11.92
C VAL A 178 -3.43 -28.11 -12.91
N VAL A 179 -4.75 -28.02 -12.97
CA VAL A 179 -5.47 -27.09 -13.84
C VAL A 179 -6.19 -26.06 -12.95
N PRO A 180 -6.12 -24.76 -13.24
CA PRO A 180 -6.94 -23.79 -12.52
C PRO A 180 -8.43 -24.00 -12.84
N GLU A 181 -9.31 -23.96 -11.83
CA GLU A 181 -10.74 -23.95 -12.06
C GLU A 181 -11.20 -22.56 -12.53
N GLY A 182 -11.24 -22.35 -13.84
CA GLY A 182 -11.61 -21.05 -14.43
C GLY A 182 -10.63 -19.93 -14.09
N ASP A 183 -11.15 -18.73 -13.82
CA ASP A 183 -10.35 -17.61 -13.33
C ASP A 183 -9.95 -17.86 -11.87
N LEU A 184 -8.72 -18.36 -11.68
CA LEU A 184 -8.18 -18.70 -10.37
C LEU A 184 -8.38 -17.56 -9.36
N ARG A 185 -9.19 -17.82 -8.34
CA ARG A 185 -9.50 -16.82 -7.32
C ARG A 185 -8.32 -16.68 -6.37
N VAL A 186 -7.67 -15.53 -6.43
CA VAL A 186 -6.60 -15.19 -5.51
C VAL A 186 -7.15 -14.26 -4.44
N ARG A 187 -7.09 -14.69 -3.18
CA ARG A 187 -7.48 -13.89 -2.00
C ARG A 187 -6.26 -13.58 -1.14
N SER A 188 -6.38 -12.52 -0.36
CA SER A 188 -5.44 -12.23 0.72
C SER A 188 -6.20 -12.02 2.01
N SER A 189 -5.86 -12.83 3.02
CA SER A 189 -6.27 -12.62 4.41
C SER A 189 -5.23 -11.83 5.20
N SER A 190 -4.10 -11.50 4.57
CA SER A 190 -3.11 -10.61 5.15
C SER A 190 -3.64 -9.18 5.17
N ASN A 191 -3.46 -8.50 6.31
CA ASN A 191 -3.83 -7.08 6.43
C ASN A 191 -2.85 -6.17 5.68
N ASP A 192 -1.59 -6.58 5.57
CA ASP A 192 -0.49 -5.77 5.03
C ASP A 192 -0.18 -6.09 3.57
N TRP A 193 -0.76 -7.16 3.03
CA TRP A 193 -0.47 -7.66 1.69
C TRP A 193 -1.74 -7.93 0.92
N GLU A 194 -1.74 -7.59 -0.35
CA GLU A 194 -2.78 -7.89 -1.32
C GLU A 194 -2.18 -8.81 -2.36
N ALA A 195 -2.80 -9.97 -2.53
CA ALA A 195 -2.45 -10.85 -3.63
C ALA A 195 -2.92 -10.19 -4.94
N SER A 196 -2.03 -10.11 -5.93
CA SER A 196 -2.27 -9.35 -7.14
C SER A 196 -2.17 -10.26 -8.37
N GLY A 197 -3.13 -10.13 -9.29
CA GLY A 197 -3.12 -10.87 -10.56
C GLY A 197 -3.60 -12.32 -10.48
N ILE A 198 -3.35 -13.04 -11.56
CA ILE A 198 -3.65 -14.47 -11.73
C ILE A 198 -2.41 -15.25 -11.27
N ALA A 199 -2.58 -16.28 -10.43
CA ALA A 199 -1.43 -17.12 -10.08
C ALA A 199 -1.05 -17.97 -11.30
N ASP A 200 0.24 -17.98 -11.64
CA ASP A 200 0.75 -18.78 -12.74
C ASP A 200 1.02 -20.20 -12.23
N ILE A 201 0.41 -21.20 -12.88
CA ILE A 201 0.61 -22.62 -12.57
C ILE A 201 1.46 -23.23 -13.68
N TRP A 202 2.55 -23.91 -13.30
CA TRP A 202 3.43 -24.59 -14.22
C TRP A 202 3.62 -26.05 -13.81
N ALA A 203 3.27 -26.97 -14.70
CA ALA A 203 3.67 -28.36 -14.61
C ALA A 203 5.20 -28.44 -14.85
N GLU A 204 5.91 -29.07 -13.93
CA GLU A 204 7.35 -28.86 -13.78
C GLU A 204 8.22 -29.68 -14.75
N GLY A 205 7.79 -29.85 -16.00
CA GLY A 205 8.67 -30.31 -17.10
C GLY A 205 9.90 -29.41 -17.32
N PHE A 206 9.98 -28.26 -16.63
CA PHE A 206 11.01 -27.23 -16.76
C PHE A 206 12.07 -27.19 -15.64
N MET A 207 11.88 -27.84 -14.48
CA MET A 207 12.95 -27.91 -13.46
C MET A 207 13.67 -29.25 -13.57
N LYS A 208 14.80 -29.24 -14.29
CA LYS A 208 15.76 -30.37 -14.44
C LYS A 208 16.43 -30.74 -13.10
N ASP A 209 15.70 -31.13 -12.08
CA ASP A 209 16.25 -31.96 -11.00
C ASP A 209 16.15 -33.43 -11.47
N GLN A 210 17.07 -33.81 -12.37
CA GLN A 210 17.15 -35.14 -12.99
C GLN A 210 17.34 -36.30 -12.00
N ASN A 211 17.61 -36.02 -10.72
CA ASN A 211 17.96 -37.05 -9.73
C ASN A 211 16.80 -37.49 -8.83
N ASP A 212 15.63 -36.84 -8.89
CA ASP A 212 14.53 -37.10 -7.96
C ASP A 212 13.40 -37.94 -8.61
N GLY A 213 13.79 -38.86 -9.51
CA GLY A 213 12.98 -39.50 -10.56
C GLY A 213 11.72 -40.29 -10.17
N ARG A 214 11.13 -40.04 -9.00
CA ARG A 214 9.84 -40.61 -8.55
C ARG A 214 8.76 -39.56 -8.29
N ASN A 215 9.13 -38.28 -8.13
CA ASN A 215 8.18 -37.29 -7.64
C ASN A 215 7.75 -36.37 -8.77
N ARG A 216 6.43 -36.31 -9.00
CA ARG A 216 5.84 -35.33 -9.92
C ARG A 216 5.61 -34.04 -9.17
N LYS A 217 6.03 -32.93 -9.78
CA LYS A 217 6.12 -31.62 -9.14
C LYS A 217 5.34 -30.60 -9.94
N ILE A 218 4.77 -29.65 -9.22
CA ILE A 218 4.02 -28.53 -9.76
C ILE A 218 4.44 -27.28 -9.01
N ALA A 219 4.70 -26.23 -9.77
CA ALA A 219 5.05 -24.93 -9.22
C ALA A 219 3.88 -23.97 -9.40
N VAL A 220 3.47 -23.32 -8.31
CA VAL A 220 2.49 -22.23 -8.32
C VAL A 220 3.22 -20.95 -7.96
N LYS A 221 3.24 -20.00 -8.88
CA LYS A 221 3.82 -18.68 -8.66
C LYS A 221 2.71 -17.70 -8.30
N LEU A 222 2.77 -17.19 -7.07
CA LEU A 222 1.81 -16.25 -6.53
C LEU A 222 2.39 -14.83 -6.54
N PRO A 223 1.85 -13.90 -7.35
CA PRO A 223 2.18 -12.49 -7.27
C PRO A 223 1.42 -11.83 -6.12
N PHE A 224 2.09 -10.97 -5.36
CA PHE A 224 1.46 -10.15 -4.34
C PHE A 224 2.22 -8.84 -4.15
N SER A 225 1.51 -7.85 -3.62
CA SER A 225 2.02 -6.50 -3.36
C SER A 225 1.57 -6.03 -2.00
N ARG A 226 2.29 -5.10 -1.39
CA ARG A 226 1.88 -4.54 -0.10
C ARG A 226 0.52 -3.84 -0.26
N ALA A 227 -0.41 -4.15 0.63
CA ALA A 227 -1.74 -3.55 0.66
C ALA A 227 -1.61 -2.08 1.09
N HIS A 228 -2.10 -1.15 0.28
CA HIS A 228 -2.16 0.26 0.66
C HIS A 228 -3.47 0.57 1.36
N ARG A 229 -3.60 0.10 2.60
CA ARG A 229 -4.75 0.40 3.45
C ARG A 229 -4.46 1.61 4.32
N GLY A 230 -4.61 2.80 3.74
CA GLY A 230 -4.51 4.07 4.46
C GLY A 230 -3.67 5.12 3.73
N LEU A 231 -3.53 6.28 4.36
CA LEU A 231 -2.60 7.31 3.90
C LEU A 231 -1.19 6.72 3.90
N THR A 232 -0.56 6.72 2.74
CA THR A 232 0.86 6.41 2.59
C THR A 232 1.66 7.29 3.56
N HIS A 233 2.83 6.82 3.99
CA HIS A 233 3.71 7.63 4.83
C HIS A 233 4.04 8.97 4.15
N ALA A 234 4.17 8.98 2.81
CA ALA A 234 4.32 10.20 2.04
C ALA A 234 3.10 11.14 2.21
N GLU A 235 1.88 10.63 2.14
CA GLU A 235 0.67 11.40 2.40
C GLU A 235 0.57 11.88 3.85
N LEU A 236 1.00 11.08 4.83
CA LEU A 236 1.07 11.52 6.23
C LEU A 236 2.10 12.63 6.45
N VAL A 237 3.25 12.54 5.79
CA VAL A 237 4.29 13.60 5.81
C VAL A 237 3.78 14.86 5.12
N VAL A 238 3.11 14.72 3.97
CA VAL A 238 2.49 15.88 3.30
C VAL A 238 1.41 16.49 4.19
N LEU A 239 0.56 15.67 4.81
CA LEU A 239 -0.49 16.14 5.71
C LEU A 239 0.11 16.84 6.94
N SER A 240 1.20 16.33 7.51
CA SER A 240 1.87 16.96 8.66
C SER A 240 2.53 18.29 8.29
N ILE A 241 3.17 18.38 7.13
CA ILE A 241 3.73 19.63 6.59
C ILE A 241 2.60 20.66 6.35
N VAL A 242 1.52 20.25 5.70
CA VAL A 242 0.35 21.11 5.45
C VAL A 242 -0.25 21.59 6.77
N THR A 243 -0.38 20.71 7.76
CA THR A 243 -0.89 21.06 9.10
C THR A 243 0.04 22.05 9.80
N ALA A 244 1.36 21.84 9.73
CA ALA A 244 2.34 22.75 10.32
C ALA A 244 2.28 24.15 9.69
N VAL A 245 2.16 24.24 8.36
CA VAL A 245 2.01 25.52 7.65
C VAL A 245 0.70 26.23 8.03
N LEU A 246 -0.41 25.49 8.14
CA LEU A 246 -1.69 26.05 8.58
C LEU A 246 -1.61 26.59 10.02
N VAL A 247 -1.01 25.85 10.94
CA VAL A 247 -0.81 26.29 12.33
C VAL A 247 0.05 27.56 12.37
N GLN A 248 1.10 27.62 11.55
CA GLN A 248 1.97 28.79 11.45
C GLN A 248 1.25 30.02 10.89
N PHE A 249 0.31 29.83 9.97
CA PHE A 249 -0.52 30.91 9.43
C PHE A 249 -1.53 31.43 10.47
N LEU A 250 -2.10 30.53 11.29
CA LEU A 250 -3.16 30.88 12.24
C LEU A 250 -2.64 31.54 13.53
N TYR A 251 -1.42 31.22 13.98
CA TYR A 251 -0.86 31.79 15.20
C TYR A 251 0.05 33.00 14.92
N SER A 252 -0.43 34.19 15.29
CA SER A 252 0.32 35.47 15.26
C SER A 252 1.64 35.43 16.05
N ASN A 253 1.74 34.57 17.07
CA ASN A 253 2.94 34.42 17.88
C ASN A 253 4.00 33.53 17.19
N ARG A 254 4.95 34.21 16.53
CA ARG A 254 6.02 33.60 15.72
C ARG A 254 6.78 32.47 16.43
N MET A 255 7.16 32.64 17.70
CA MET A 255 8.00 31.66 18.42
C MET A 255 7.27 30.34 18.75
N LEU A 256 6.02 30.42 19.22
CA LEU A 256 5.21 29.24 19.55
C LEU A 256 4.83 28.46 18.29
N SER A 257 4.55 29.17 17.19
CA SER A 257 4.25 28.55 15.90
C SER A 257 5.43 27.77 15.34
N LEU A 258 6.65 28.27 15.54
CA LEU A 258 7.87 27.67 15.00
C LEU A 258 8.27 26.43 15.81
N ALA A 259 8.14 26.49 17.14
CA ALA A 259 8.33 25.32 18.00
C ALA A 259 7.30 24.21 17.70
N ALA A 260 6.03 24.57 17.50
CA ALA A 260 4.99 23.62 17.12
C ALA A 260 5.25 22.98 15.74
N GLY A 261 5.64 23.78 14.74
CA GLY A 261 6.00 23.28 13.41
C GLY A 261 7.18 22.31 13.44
N VAL A 262 8.24 22.64 14.19
CA VAL A 262 9.41 21.77 14.36
C VAL A 262 9.03 20.47 15.08
N LEU A 263 8.24 20.54 16.16
CA LEU A 263 7.81 19.33 16.89
C LEU A 263 6.88 18.44 16.07
N ILE A 264 5.96 19.01 15.28
CA ILE A 264 5.11 18.24 14.35
C ILE A 264 5.97 17.56 13.27
N THR A 265 6.97 18.27 12.75
CA THR A 265 7.87 17.73 11.72
C THR A 265 8.77 16.63 12.29
N ILE A 266 9.32 16.82 13.49
CA ILE A 266 10.11 15.80 14.20
C ILE A 266 9.22 14.60 14.56
N GLY A 267 8.00 14.82 15.06
CA GLY A 267 7.06 13.74 15.38
C GLY A 267 6.63 12.95 14.13
N ALA A 268 6.40 13.63 13.01
CA ALA A 268 6.09 12.99 11.74
C ALA A 268 7.29 12.17 11.20
N ASN A 269 8.51 12.71 11.32
CA ASN A 269 9.73 12.00 10.91
C ASN A 269 10.06 10.84 11.84
N TYR A 270 9.97 10.99 13.16
CA TYR A 270 10.22 9.93 14.14
C TYR A 270 9.27 8.74 13.93
N ARG A 271 8.01 9.01 13.57
CA ARG A 271 7.06 7.93 13.23
C ARG A 271 7.36 7.28 11.88
N ALA A 272 7.99 8.02 10.94
CA ALA A 272 8.44 7.51 9.65
C ALA A 272 9.76 6.71 9.75
N ASP A 273 10.61 7.02 10.72
CA ASP A 273 11.93 6.41 10.94
C ASP A 273 11.86 4.91 11.28
N CYS A 274 10.72 4.40 11.75
CA CYS A 274 10.53 2.95 11.92
C CYS A 274 10.51 2.17 10.60
N TYR A 275 10.43 2.82 9.43
CA TYR A 275 10.21 2.14 8.15
C TYR A 275 11.20 2.48 7.03
N PHE A 276 11.99 3.57 7.13
CA PHE A 276 12.85 4.01 6.02
C PHE A 276 14.04 4.85 6.50
N PHE A 277 15.27 4.35 6.37
CA PHE A 277 16.43 5.25 6.31
C PHE A 277 17.30 4.93 5.10
N TRP A 278 17.19 5.79 4.08
CA TRP A 278 18.26 6.04 3.13
C TRP A 278 18.71 7.50 3.28
N TRP A 279 19.89 7.69 3.87
CA TRP A 279 20.45 8.98 4.34
C TRP A 279 20.52 10.07 3.24
N LYS A 280 20.55 9.68 1.95
CA LYS A 280 20.79 10.58 0.82
C LYS A 280 19.65 11.58 0.53
N THR A 281 18.40 11.24 0.81
CA THR A 281 17.26 12.16 0.56
C THR A 281 17.05 13.14 1.71
N MET A 282 17.35 12.75 2.94
CA MET A 282 17.23 13.62 4.11
C MET A 282 18.25 14.77 4.12
N SER A 283 19.45 14.58 3.58
CA SER A 283 20.45 15.67 3.56
C SER A 283 19.95 16.90 2.78
N MET A 284 19.21 16.70 1.69
CA MET A 284 18.66 17.78 0.87
C MET A 284 17.51 18.51 1.57
N ILE A 285 16.60 17.78 2.25
CA ILE A 285 15.48 18.40 2.97
C ILE A 285 16.00 19.18 4.19
N TRP A 286 16.92 18.59 4.96
CA TRP A 286 17.58 19.27 6.07
C TRP A 286 18.38 20.48 5.62
N LEU A 287 19.09 20.40 4.49
CA LEU A 287 19.79 21.54 3.91
C LEU A 287 18.82 22.67 3.54
N CYS A 288 17.69 22.35 2.90
CA CYS A 288 16.67 23.35 2.57
C CYS A 288 16.06 24.00 3.82
N ILE A 289 15.76 23.22 4.87
CA ILE A 289 15.22 23.74 6.13
C ILE A 289 16.27 24.60 6.85
N LEU A 290 17.54 24.18 6.88
CA LEU A 290 18.65 24.94 7.45
C LEU A 290 18.87 26.26 6.71
N ILE A 291 18.87 26.26 5.37
CA ILE A 291 19.02 27.47 4.54
C ILE A 291 17.85 28.43 4.78
N SER A 292 16.62 27.89 4.85
CA SER A 292 15.42 28.70 5.11
C SER A 292 15.49 29.39 6.47
N ASN A 293 15.90 28.65 7.51
CA ASN A 293 16.03 29.20 8.87
C ASN A 293 17.23 30.15 9.02
N ALA A 294 18.36 29.86 8.37
CA ALA A 294 19.53 30.73 8.37
C ALA A 294 19.25 32.09 7.70
N SER A 295 18.49 32.08 6.60
CA SER A 295 18.10 33.31 5.89
C SER A 295 17.17 34.19 6.72
N ALA A 296 16.25 33.61 7.49
CA ALA A 296 15.39 34.36 8.41
C ALA A 296 16.18 34.98 9.59
N PHE A 297 17.17 34.26 10.12
CA PHE A 297 18.05 34.76 11.19
C PHE A 297 19.01 35.85 10.72
N ALA A 298 19.52 35.75 9.49
CA ALA A 298 20.42 36.76 8.91
C ALA A 298 19.72 38.12 8.76
N ILE A 299 18.46 38.12 8.31
CA ILE A 299 17.64 39.34 8.16
C ILE A 299 17.40 40.03 9.51
N GLN A 300 17.24 39.24 10.59
CA GLN A 300 16.99 39.78 11.94
C GLN A 300 18.22 40.45 12.57
N ARG A 301 19.43 39.97 12.22
CA ARG A 301 20.69 40.53 12.72
C ARG A 301 21.00 41.89 12.10
N ASP A 302 20.65 42.08 10.82
CA ASP A 302 20.81 43.35 10.12
C ASP A 302 19.87 44.43 10.69
N ASP A 303 18.61 44.12 11.00
CA ASP A 303 17.69 45.10 11.59
C ASP A 303 18.07 45.51 13.01
N ALA A 304 18.60 44.58 13.82
CA ALA A 304 19.09 44.87 15.17
C ALA A 304 20.38 45.71 15.13
N LEU A 305 21.34 45.35 14.27
CA LEU A 305 22.57 46.12 14.06
C LEU A 305 22.27 47.53 13.53
N ARG A 306 21.33 47.64 12.59
CA ARG A 306 20.89 48.92 12.03
C ARG A 306 20.22 49.81 13.07
N LYS A 307 19.35 49.26 13.93
CA LYS A 307 18.76 50.01 15.05
C LYS A 307 19.80 50.44 16.08
N TYR A 308 20.79 49.59 16.36
CA TYR A 308 21.91 49.92 17.25
C TYR A 308 22.76 51.06 16.66
N LEU A 309 23.13 51.00 15.39
CA LEU A 309 23.86 52.06 14.69
C LEU A 309 23.07 53.37 14.62
N GLN A 310 21.75 53.31 14.44
CA GLN A 310 20.87 54.49 14.46
C GLN A 310 20.70 55.10 15.86
N SER A 311 20.71 54.27 16.92
CA SER A 311 20.72 54.73 18.31
C SER A 311 22.07 55.36 18.66
N ALA A 312 23.19 54.72 18.28
CA ALA A 312 24.53 55.27 18.47
C ALA A 312 24.73 56.60 17.72
N ALA A 313 24.15 56.76 16.53
CA ALA A 313 24.16 58.02 15.77
C ALA A 313 23.24 59.10 16.38
N LYS A 314 22.21 58.72 17.14
CA LYS A 314 21.33 59.66 17.87
C LYS A 314 21.89 60.09 19.22
N GLU A 315 22.58 59.20 19.91
CA GLU A 315 23.19 59.45 21.23
C GLU A 315 24.57 60.09 21.11
N GLY A 316 25.31 59.79 20.03
CA GLY A 316 26.45 60.56 19.59
C GLY A 316 26.00 61.85 18.92
N GLY A 317 25.42 62.76 19.69
CA GLY A 317 25.14 64.12 19.25
C GLY A 317 26.36 64.68 18.50
N VAL A 318 26.10 65.28 17.34
CA VAL A 318 27.09 65.96 16.52
C VAL A 318 27.63 67.16 17.29
N GLU A 319 28.53 66.89 18.24
CA GLU A 319 29.60 67.80 18.61
C GLU A 319 30.81 67.42 17.77
N TYR A 320 31.25 68.40 17.00
CA TYR A 320 32.49 68.39 16.25
C TYR A 320 33.62 67.81 17.10
N MET A 321 34.08 66.60 16.75
CA MET A 321 35.39 66.15 17.18
C MET A 321 36.40 67.08 16.52
N LYS A 322 36.93 68.01 17.32
CA LYS A 322 37.99 68.94 16.94
C LYS A 322 39.28 68.14 16.76
N VAL A 323 39.43 67.51 15.59
CA VAL A 323 40.74 67.01 15.17
C VAL A 323 41.52 68.22 14.68
N SER A 324 42.48 68.64 15.50
CA SER A 324 43.44 69.69 15.17
C SER A 324 44.18 69.34 13.88
N GLY A 325 43.99 70.16 12.85
CA GLY A 325 44.92 70.29 11.73
C GLY A 325 44.46 69.69 10.40
N PHE A 326 43.42 70.25 9.77
CA PHE A 326 43.34 70.32 8.30
C PHE A 326 42.51 71.53 7.88
N HIS A 327 43.13 72.45 7.14
CA HIS A 327 42.44 73.56 6.48
C HIS A 327 41.84 73.05 5.18
N VAL A 328 40.51 72.99 5.10
CA VAL A 328 39.79 72.85 3.83
C VAL A 328 39.05 74.16 3.56
N ARG A 329 39.53 74.94 2.59
CA ARG A 329 38.78 76.04 1.98
C ARG A 329 37.88 75.45 0.91
N GLY A 330 36.57 75.52 1.13
CA GLY A 330 35.54 75.21 0.15
C GLY A 330 34.18 75.62 0.71
N ALA A 331 33.41 76.38 -0.08
CA ALA A 331 32.11 76.89 0.33
C ALA A 331 31.15 75.72 0.65
N VAL A 332 30.64 75.70 1.88
CA VAL A 332 29.58 74.78 2.28
C VAL A 332 28.26 75.36 1.81
N GLN A 333 27.73 74.77 0.74
CA GLN A 333 26.34 74.97 0.32
C GLN A 333 25.45 74.30 1.38
N ARG A 334 24.46 75.04 1.89
CA ARG A 334 23.45 74.56 2.83
C ARG A 334 22.76 73.34 2.21
N ILE A 335 22.91 72.16 2.80
CA ILE A 335 22.08 71.00 2.48
C ILE A 335 20.78 71.19 3.26
N ASP A 336 19.69 71.42 2.54
CA ASP A 336 18.36 71.49 3.11
C ASP A 336 17.95 70.08 3.57
N VAL A 337 17.67 69.93 4.86
CA VAL A 337 17.45 68.62 5.51
C VAL A 337 16.04 68.08 5.20
N THR A 338 15.21 68.83 4.48
CA THR A 338 13.87 68.44 4.02
C THR A 338 13.90 67.36 2.94
N ASP A 339 14.92 67.32 2.08
CA ASP A 339 14.98 66.34 0.98
C ASP A 339 15.44 64.93 1.43
N VAL A 340 16.09 64.81 2.59
CA VAL A 340 16.53 63.50 3.11
C VAL A 340 15.40 62.76 3.82
N VAL A 341 14.45 63.50 4.41
CA VAL A 341 13.29 62.92 5.11
C VAL A 341 12.23 62.40 4.13
N GLU A 342 12.07 63.01 2.96
CA GLU A 342 11.15 62.50 1.92
C GLU A 342 11.71 61.28 1.14
N PHE A 343 13.04 61.13 1.04
CA PHE A 343 13.64 59.94 0.41
C PHE A 343 13.63 58.69 1.33
N GLU A 344 13.54 58.87 2.65
CA GLU A 344 13.53 57.78 3.63
C GLU A 344 12.17 57.08 3.80
N ALA A 345 11.07 57.74 3.46
CA ALA A 345 9.72 57.14 3.51
C ALA A 345 9.44 56.21 2.31
N ALA A 346 10.16 56.39 1.19
CA ALA A 346 9.88 55.68 -0.06
C ALA A 346 10.47 54.25 -0.16
N ASN A 347 11.42 53.87 0.71
CA ASN A 347 12.18 52.62 0.57
C ASN A 347 11.98 51.57 1.68
N LYS A 348 11.04 51.77 2.61
CA LYS A 348 10.63 50.71 3.55
C LYS A 348 9.55 49.84 2.91
N MET A 349 9.94 48.69 2.37
CA MET A 349 8.95 47.63 2.09
C MET A 349 8.28 47.24 3.42
N PRO A 350 6.94 47.30 3.50
CA PRO A 350 6.23 46.89 4.71
C PRO A 350 6.52 45.42 5.05
N PRO A 351 6.63 45.06 6.33
CA PRO A 351 7.00 43.70 6.77
C PRO A 351 6.06 42.59 6.25
N TYR A 352 4.83 42.95 5.86
CA TYR A 352 3.89 42.02 5.24
C TYR A 352 4.24 41.65 3.78
N ILE A 353 4.96 42.51 3.03
CA ILE A 353 5.41 42.21 1.67
C ILE A 353 6.54 41.16 1.71
N ASN A 354 7.48 41.31 2.64
CA ASN A 354 8.52 40.29 2.84
C ASN A 354 7.92 38.95 3.26
N ALA A 355 6.93 38.94 4.16
CA ALA A 355 6.23 37.72 4.54
C ALA A 355 5.52 37.06 3.34
N ALA A 356 4.88 37.85 2.46
CA ALA A 356 4.25 37.35 1.25
C ALA A 356 5.26 36.76 0.25
N ILE A 357 6.41 37.42 0.05
CA ILE A 357 7.47 36.92 -0.85
C ILE A 357 8.04 35.60 -0.31
N THR A 358 8.34 35.51 0.98
CA THR A 358 8.86 34.28 1.61
C THR A 358 7.83 33.15 1.54
N LEU A 359 6.54 33.43 1.76
CA LEU A 359 5.47 32.44 1.60
C LEU A 359 5.38 31.93 0.16
N THR A 360 5.48 32.84 -0.82
CA THR A 360 5.41 32.47 -2.25
C THR A 360 6.60 31.60 -2.64
N PHE A 361 7.81 31.92 -2.18
CA PHE A 361 9.00 31.10 -2.40
C PHE A 361 8.90 29.72 -1.74
N SER A 362 8.42 29.64 -0.50
CA SER A 362 8.21 28.37 0.20
C SER A 362 7.18 27.49 -0.50
N ILE A 363 6.08 28.06 -0.98
CA ILE A 363 5.07 27.33 -1.76
C ILE A 363 5.69 26.82 -3.06
N VAL A 364 6.45 27.64 -3.79
CA VAL A 364 7.12 27.23 -5.04
C VAL A 364 8.14 26.11 -4.81
N ILE A 365 8.93 26.17 -3.73
CA ILE A 365 9.93 25.12 -3.40
C ILE A 365 9.24 23.80 -3.04
N VAL A 366 8.19 23.84 -2.23
CA VAL A 366 7.39 22.66 -1.90
C VAL A 366 6.76 22.07 -3.17
N PHE A 367 6.23 22.92 -4.04
CA PHE A 367 5.64 22.51 -5.31
C PHE A 367 6.67 21.86 -6.24
N PHE A 368 7.86 22.46 -6.38
CA PHE A 368 8.95 21.90 -7.20
C PHE A 368 9.46 20.57 -6.65
N THR A 369 9.51 20.41 -5.33
CA THR A 369 9.95 19.17 -4.68
C THR A 369 8.93 18.05 -4.88
N ILE A 370 7.63 18.36 -4.74
CA ILE A 370 6.53 17.44 -5.06
C ILE A 370 6.58 17.04 -6.54
N PHE A 371 6.74 18.02 -7.45
CA PHE A 371 6.79 17.78 -8.89
C PHE A 371 8.00 16.94 -9.31
N ARG A 372 9.18 17.18 -8.71
CA ARG A 372 10.39 16.40 -8.98
C ARG A 372 10.27 14.96 -8.50
N ASN A 373 9.68 14.73 -7.32
CA ASN A 373 9.49 13.39 -6.78
C ASN A 373 8.39 12.62 -7.54
N LEU A 374 7.36 13.31 -8.03
CA LEU A 374 6.32 12.71 -8.89
C LEU A 374 6.84 12.37 -10.30
N SER A 375 7.66 13.24 -10.89
CA SER A 375 8.30 13.04 -12.21
C SER A 375 9.21 11.81 -12.22
N TYR A 376 9.89 11.52 -11.11
CA TYR A 376 10.75 10.35 -10.99
C TYR A 376 9.98 9.02 -10.87
N TYR A 377 8.68 9.06 -10.55
CA TYR A 377 7.91 7.88 -10.13
C TYR A 377 6.89 7.37 -11.16
N TYR A 378 6.61 8.07 -12.27
CA TYR A 378 5.46 7.75 -13.13
C TYR A 378 5.78 7.64 -14.62
N THR A 379 5.82 6.40 -15.13
CA THR A 379 5.71 6.09 -16.56
C THR A 379 4.45 5.32 -16.97
N THR A 380 3.51 4.93 -16.08
CA THR A 380 2.37 4.09 -16.54
C THR A 380 0.96 4.35 -15.95
N GLN A 381 0.75 5.18 -14.91
CA GLN A 381 -0.60 5.50 -14.40
C GLN A 381 -0.97 7.00 -14.47
N PHE A 382 -1.00 7.52 -15.70
CA PHE A 382 -1.01 8.97 -15.95
C PHE A 382 -2.38 9.68 -15.77
N ARG A 383 -3.52 8.99 -15.88
CA ARG A 383 -4.82 9.68 -16.04
C ARG A 383 -5.51 10.14 -14.75
N ASN A 384 -5.59 9.30 -13.73
CA ASN A 384 -6.33 9.65 -12.50
C ASN A 384 -5.53 10.56 -11.55
N GLN A 385 -4.20 10.51 -11.60
CA GLN A 385 -3.35 11.36 -10.78
C GLN A 385 -3.24 12.78 -11.37
N CYS A 386 -3.28 12.94 -12.71
CA CYS A 386 -3.35 14.27 -13.33
C CYS A 386 -4.62 15.04 -12.94
N ALA A 387 -5.77 14.38 -12.79
CA ALA A 387 -7.00 15.04 -12.34
C ALA A 387 -6.89 15.58 -10.90
N LYS A 388 -6.26 14.80 -9.99
CA LYS A 388 -6.00 15.24 -8.62
C LYS A 388 -4.97 16.36 -8.57
N LEU A 389 -3.92 16.29 -9.38
CA LEU A 389 -2.89 17.34 -9.47
C LEU A 389 -3.49 18.65 -10.03
N LEU A 390 -4.35 18.54 -11.05
CA LEU A 390 -5.06 19.68 -11.63
C LEU A 390 -5.99 20.35 -10.61
N ALA A 391 -6.71 19.56 -9.80
CA ALA A 391 -7.55 20.10 -8.73
C ALA A 391 -6.74 20.87 -7.67
N VAL A 392 -5.56 20.36 -7.29
CA VAL A 392 -4.65 21.06 -6.36
C VAL A 392 -4.10 22.34 -7.00
N LEU A 393 -3.71 22.30 -8.28
CA LEU A 393 -3.25 23.49 -9.02
C LEU A 393 -4.32 24.57 -9.09
N VAL A 394 -5.56 24.19 -9.41
CA VAL A 394 -6.70 25.11 -9.43
C VAL A 394 -6.94 25.70 -8.03
N GLY A 395 -6.88 24.89 -6.99
CA GLY A 395 -6.99 25.36 -5.60
C GLY A 395 -5.93 26.40 -5.23
N VAL A 396 -4.67 26.14 -5.58
CA VAL A 396 -3.55 27.07 -5.31
C VAL A 396 -3.72 28.38 -6.09
N VAL A 397 -4.12 28.33 -7.36
CA VAL A 397 -4.34 29.53 -8.19
C VAL A 397 -5.52 30.35 -7.67
N VAL A 398 -6.59 29.71 -7.22
CA VAL A 398 -7.75 30.39 -6.61
C VAL A 398 -7.32 31.09 -5.32
N ILE A 399 -6.62 30.39 -4.42
CA ILE A 399 -6.11 30.97 -3.17
C ILE A 399 -5.22 32.18 -3.49
N TYR A 400 -4.24 32.03 -4.39
CA TYR A 400 -3.34 33.11 -4.78
C TYR A 400 -4.10 34.36 -5.30
N ASN A 401 -5.09 34.16 -6.19
CA ASN A 401 -5.86 35.26 -6.74
C ASN A 401 -6.74 35.94 -5.70
N VAL A 402 -7.33 35.18 -4.77
CA VAL A 402 -8.10 35.72 -3.64
C VAL A 402 -7.20 36.55 -2.72
N THR A 403 -6.03 36.02 -2.35
CA THR A 403 -5.07 36.75 -1.49
C THR A 403 -4.58 38.03 -2.18
N LYS A 404 -4.26 37.96 -3.48
CA LYS A 404 -3.87 39.14 -4.27
C LYS A 404 -4.97 40.22 -4.27
N LYS A 405 -6.23 39.81 -4.41
CA LYS A 405 -7.38 40.75 -4.41
C LYS A 405 -7.60 41.36 -3.03
N ILE A 406 -7.51 40.58 -1.95
CA ILE A 406 -7.59 41.09 -0.57
C ILE A 406 -6.49 42.13 -0.31
N ILE A 407 -5.24 41.84 -0.69
CA ILE A 407 -4.12 42.78 -0.55
C ILE A 407 -4.37 44.07 -1.36
N SER A 408 -4.96 43.96 -2.56
CA SER A 408 -5.27 45.14 -3.39
C SER A 408 -6.37 46.02 -2.80
N LEU A 409 -7.40 45.42 -2.18
CA LEU A 409 -8.47 46.15 -1.51
C LEU A 409 -7.93 46.87 -0.28
N TRP A 410 -7.10 46.18 0.50
CA TRP A 410 -6.50 46.73 1.71
C TRP A 410 -5.58 47.93 1.42
N LYS A 411 -4.75 47.85 0.37
CA LYS A 411 -3.92 49.00 -0.09
C LYS A 411 -4.71 50.20 -0.58
N ASN A 412 -5.97 50.01 -0.98
CA ASN A 412 -6.84 51.12 -1.37
C ASN A 412 -7.53 51.75 -0.15
N GLU A 413 -7.77 50.98 0.91
CA GLU A 413 -8.29 51.46 2.19
C GLU A 413 -7.24 52.29 2.94
N GLU A 414 -5.99 51.80 3.07
CA GLU A 414 -4.87 52.56 3.66
C GLU A 414 -4.65 53.90 2.92
N ARG A 415 -4.77 53.91 1.59
CA ARG A 415 -4.62 55.14 0.80
C ARG A 415 -5.74 56.15 1.04
N LYS A 416 -6.95 55.70 1.38
CA LYS A 416 -8.05 56.59 1.78
C LYS A 416 -7.79 57.19 3.16
N GLU A 417 -7.38 56.37 4.12
CA GLU A 417 -7.12 56.81 5.49
C GLU A 417 -5.94 57.81 5.56
N TYR A 418 -4.87 57.58 4.80
CA TYR A 418 -3.77 58.54 4.67
C TYR A 418 -4.17 59.84 3.96
N ALA A 419 -5.08 59.78 2.98
CA ALA A 419 -5.59 60.98 2.30
C ALA A 419 -6.48 61.82 3.22
N GLU A 420 -7.32 61.19 4.04
CA GLU A 420 -8.15 61.85 5.05
C GLU A 420 -7.31 62.46 6.18
N GLN A 421 -6.26 61.79 6.63
CA GLN A 421 -5.33 62.35 7.62
C GLN A 421 -4.55 63.55 7.05
N ARG A 422 -4.16 63.53 5.77
CA ARG A 422 -3.51 64.69 5.13
C ARG A 422 -4.45 65.90 5.04
N LEU A 423 -5.73 65.69 4.78
CA LEU A 423 -6.72 66.78 4.75
C LEU A 423 -6.95 67.41 6.14
N LEU A 424 -6.91 66.61 7.21
CA LEU A 424 -7.03 67.10 8.59
C LEU A 424 -5.83 67.94 9.07
N TRP A 425 -4.64 67.71 8.51
CA TRP A 425 -3.45 68.52 8.82
C TRP A 425 -3.47 69.88 8.12
N VAL A 426 -4.00 69.96 6.88
CA VAL A 426 -4.08 71.23 6.13
C VAL A 426 -5.11 72.19 6.74
N VAL A 427 -6.20 71.68 7.30
CA VAL A 427 -7.26 72.52 7.91
C VAL A 427 -6.88 73.04 9.31
N LYS A 428 -5.78 72.58 9.90
CA LYS A 428 -5.30 73.04 11.23
C LYS A 428 -4.24 74.14 11.16
N GLU A 429 -3.76 74.49 9.96
CA GLU A 429 -2.75 75.52 9.72
C GLU A 429 -3.30 76.81 9.09
N GLU A 430 -4.62 76.91 8.89
CA GLU A 430 -5.35 78.18 8.68
C GLU A 430 -6.06 78.59 9.98
#